data_AF-A0A7Y8KD73-F1
#
_entry.id   AF-A0A7Y8KD73-F1
#
_cell.length_a   1.000
_cell.length_b   1.000
_cell.length_c   1.000
_cell.angle_alpha   90.00
_cell.angle_beta   90.00
_cell.angle_gamma   90.00
#
_symmetry.space_group_name_H-M   'P 1'
#
loop_
_entity.id
_entity.type
_entity.pdbx_description
1 polymer ?
#
loop_
_entity_poly.entity_id
_entity_poly.type
_entity_poly.pdbx_seq_one_letter_code
_entity_poly.pdbx_strand_id
1 'polypeptide(L)'
;NDFLQGRDLSPGQAVAAGGRLADSAQALQQAGARYIMVWMLPDLGLTPAINGTPAQGASSALSSIFNQALVQRLSQIDAQVIPLNIPLLLNETFANPARFGLATGQNLTGTCFSGNGCTANPVYGIGGATPDPTKLIYNDSVHPTIAGQQLIADYAYSLLAAPWEVTLLPEMAQGTLRAHQDELRNQWQADNGNWQAVGQWRAIVAGGGQHLDFDDQRSSASGDGSGYNVNVGGSYRLDENWRVGVAAGLYRQTLEAGARDSDYKLNSYMGTAFAQYQQNHWWADAALTGGKLDFDSLKRKFALGVSEGAEKGDTDGWLWALSGRLGYDIAGAGSDWHLSPFISADYSRVEVDGYSEKDNRSTALTFDDQQRDSKRLGVGLQGSYRITPQTQVFGEVAHEHEFENDTQKVKISLNSVPGIDFKLDGYTPRSNSDRLSLGVSHKLTQELALRAAYNVRKDDSFTQQGVSVGVSLDF
;
A
#
# COMPACT_ATOMS: atom_id res chain seq x y z
N ASN A 1 36.21 12.19 -7.56
CA ASN A 1 37.65 11.98 -7.85
C ASN A 1 38.09 12.70 -9.11
N ASP A 2 37.40 12.54 -10.24
CA ASP A 2 37.75 13.22 -11.50
C ASP A 2 37.90 14.74 -11.34
N PHE A 3 36.98 15.40 -10.63
CA PHE A 3 37.06 16.81 -10.27
C PHE A 3 38.28 17.17 -9.40
N LEU A 4 38.53 16.41 -8.31
CA LEU A 4 39.67 16.65 -7.41
C LEU A 4 41.03 16.50 -8.11
N GLN A 5 41.10 15.64 -9.12
CA GLN A 5 42.31 15.39 -9.92
C GLN A 5 42.44 16.35 -11.11
N GLY A 6 41.56 17.36 -11.21
CA GLY A 6 41.57 18.35 -12.29
C GLY A 6 41.27 17.76 -13.68
N ARG A 7 40.56 16.63 -13.75
CA ARG A 7 40.20 15.99 -15.03
C ARG A 7 38.94 16.58 -15.65
N ASP A 8 38.04 17.11 -14.81
CA ASP A 8 36.77 17.72 -15.23
C ASP A 8 36.75 19.22 -14.85
N LEU A 9 37.28 20.06 -15.74
CA LEU A 9 37.44 21.51 -15.52
C LEU A 9 36.58 22.37 -16.47
N SER A 10 35.81 21.73 -17.35
CA SER A 10 34.97 22.39 -18.36
C SER A 10 33.61 21.70 -18.48
N PRO A 11 32.58 22.40 -19.00
CA PRO A 11 31.27 21.81 -19.26
C PRO A 11 31.33 20.50 -20.06
N GLY A 12 32.12 20.45 -21.13
CA GLY A 12 32.24 19.26 -21.97
C GLY A 12 32.84 18.06 -21.23
N GLN A 13 33.81 18.29 -20.33
CA GLN A 13 34.38 17.23 -19.51
C GLN A 13 33.39 16.74 -18.43
N ALA A 14 32.64 17.65 -17.79
CA ALA A 14 31.59 17.29 -16.84
C ALA A 14 30.49 16.43 -17.49
N VAL A 15 30.07 16.77 -18.71
CA VAL A 15 29.15 15.94 -19.52
C VAL A 15 29.74 14.55 -19.76
N ALA A 16 30.99 14.47 -20.21
CA ALA A 16 31.65 13.20 -20.47
C ALA A 16 31.78 12.34 -19.19
N ALA A 17 32.03 12.97 -18.04
CA ALA A 17 32.13 12.27 -16.76
C ALA A 17 30.78 11.72 -16.29
N GLY A 18 29.69 12.49 -16.44
CA GLY A 18 28.33 12.00 -16.18
C GLY A 18 27.98 10.80 -17.06
N GLY A 19 28.36 10.86 -18.34
CA GLY A 19 28.25 9.74 -19.27
C GLY A 19 29.02 8.49 -18.82
N ARG A 20 30.30 8.64 -18.42
CA ARG A 20 31.12 7.51 -17.94
C ARG A 20 30.52 6.80 -16.72
N LEU A 21 29.90 7.55 -15.80
CA LEU A 21 29.21 6.97 -14.67
C LEU A 21 27.97 6.18 -15.11
N ALA A 22 27.15 6.72 -16.01
CA ALA A 22 26.00 6.02 -16.56
C ALA A 22 26.40 4.77 -17.37
N ASP A 23 27.51 4.81 -18.11
CA ASP A 23 28.02 3.66 -18.84
C ASP A 23 28.44 2.51 -17.89
N SER A 24 28.80 2.81 -16.64
CA SER A 24 29.01 1.78 -15.61
C SER A 24 27.70 1.10 -15.21
N ALA A 25 26.61 1.86 -15.08
CA ALA A 25 25.28 1.29 -14.87
C ALA A 25 24.84 0.45 -16.08
N GLN A 26 25.15 0.90 -17.30
CA GLN A 26 24.87 0.14 -18.52
C GLN A 26 25.66 -1.19 -18.56
N ALA A 27 26.93 -1.19 -18.15
CA ALA A 27 27.72 -2.41 -18.07
C ALA A 27 27.12 -3.43 -17.09
N LEU A 28 26.64 -2.97 -15.93
CA LEU A 28 25.94 -3.83 -14.97
C LEU A 28 24.61 -4.36 -15.55
N GLN A 29 23.85 -3.51 -16.23
CA GLN A 29 22.61 -3.88 -16.91
C GLN A 29 22.85 -4.97 -17.97
N GLN A 30 23.89 -4.82 -18.80
CA GLN A 30 24.30 -5.82 -19.79
C GLN A 30 24.76 -7.14 -19.15
N ALA A 31 25.27 -7.10 -17.92
CA ALA A 31 25.63 -8.29 -17.13
C ALA A 31 24.42 -8.93 -16.40
N GLY A 32 23.22 -8.36 -16.54
CA GLY A 32 21.97 -8.89 -15.96
C GLY A 32 21.54 -8.23 -14.65
N ALA A 33 22.20 -7.15 -14.21
CA ALA A 33 21.72 -6.38 -13.06
C ALA A 33 20.40 -5.69 -13.39
N ARG A 34 19.40 -5.88 -12.53
CA ARG A 34 18.04 -5.35 -12.75
C ARG A 34 17.77 -4.04 -11.99
N TYR A 35 18.32 -3.91 -10.79
CA TYR A 35 18.10 -2.78 -9.89
C TYR A 35 19.43 -2.11 -9.59
N ILE A 36 19.57 -0.83 -9.94
CA ILE A 36 20.84 -0.10 -9.86
C ILE A 36 20.57 1.26 -9.21
N MET A 37 21.08 1.46 -8.01
CA MET A 37 21.01 2.75 -7.34
C MET A 37 22.19 3.62 -7.77
N VAL A 38 21.92 4.84 -8.22
CA VAL A 38 22.95 5.74 -8.76
C VAL A 38 22.83 7.10 -8.08
N TRP A 39 23.94 7.57 -7.52
CA TRP A 39 23.99 8.90 -6.92
C TRP A 39 24.12 9.97 -7.99
N MET A 40 23.29 11.01 -7.87
CA MET A 40 23.63 12.30 -8.44
C MET A 40 24.80 12.88 -7.66
N LEU A 41 25.76 13.46 -8.38
CA LEU A 41 26.96 14.06 -7.81
C LEU A 41 26.55 15.21 -6.87
N PRO A 42 26.99 15.23 -5.60
CA PRO A 42 26.76 16.37 -4.70
C PRO A 42 27.20 17.69 -5.32
N ASP A 43 26.61 18.80 -4.87
CA ASP A 43 27.12 20.12 -5.24
C ASP A 43 28.53 20.31 -4.63
N LEU A 44 29.56 20.19 -5.48
CA LEU A 44 30.94 20.27 -5.05
C LEU A 44 31.30 21.65 -4.47
N GLY A 45 30.59 22.72 -4.84
CA GLY A 45 30.77 24.05 -4.26
C GLY A 45 30.27 24.18 -2.82
N LEU A 46 29.49 23.21 -2.33
CA LEU A 46 29.01 23.12 -0.95
C LEU A 46 29.84 22.19 -0.07
N THR A 47 31.03 21.78 -0.55
CA THR A 47 31.99 20.99 0.23
C THR A 47 33.04 21.89 0.90
N PRO A 48 33.61 21.51 2.06
CA PRO A 48 34.65 22.31 2.72
C PRO A 48 35.90 22.52 1.85
N ALA A 49 36.16 21.64 0.88
CA ALA A 49 37.24 21.79 -0.08
C ALA A 49 37.12 23.06 -0.95
N ILE A 50 35.90 23.48 -1.27
CA ILE A 50 35.62 24.51 -2.29
C ILE A 50 34.81 25.69 -1.74
N ASN A 51 33.99 25.48 -0.71
CA ASN A 51 33.13 26.49 -0.15
C ASN A 51 33.94 27.72 0.33
N GLY A 52 33.53 28.91 -0.09
CA GLY A 52 34.24 30.16 0.21
C GLY A 52 35.46 30.45 -0.67
N THR A 53 35.84 29.55 -1.60
CA THR A 53 36.92 29.80 -2.56
C THR A 53 36.39 30.47 -3.84
N PRO A 54 37.25 31.11 -4.66
CA PRO A 54 36.84 31.65 -5.97
C PRO A 54 36.27 30.59 -6.94
N ALA A 55 36.58 29.31 -6.72
CA ALA A 55 36.12 28.21 -7.56
C ALA A 55 34.70 27.71 -7.23
N GLN A 56 34.06 28.22 -6.16
CA GLN A 56 32.76 27.75 -5.69
C GLN A 56 31.68 27.77 -6.76
N GLY A 57 31.42 28.94 -7.37
CA GLY A 57 30.36 29.07 -8.38
C GLY A 57 30.59 28.18 -9.60
N ALA A 58 31.84 28.08 -10.07
CA ALA A 58 32.19 27.22 -11.19
C ALA A 58 32.02 25.72 -10.85
N SER A 59 32.39 25.30 -9.64
CA SER A 59 32.26 23.91 -9.20
C SER A 59 30.81 23.47 -9.03
N SER A 60 29.95 24.35 -8.50
CA SER A 60 28.51 24.11 -8.44
C SER A 60 27.89 23.99 -9.84
N ALA A 61 28.29 24.88 -10.76
CA ALA A 61 27.82 24.83 -12.15
C ALA A 61 28.23 23.52 -12.85
N LEU A 62 29.48 23.09 -12.70
CA LEU A 62 29.94 21.82 -13.27
C LEU A 62 29.25 20.60 -12.65
N SER A 63 28.95 20.63 -11.35
CA SER A 63 28.20 19.57 -10.67
C SER A 63 26.78 19.43 -11.25
N SER A 64 26.13 20.56 -11.54
CA SER A 64 24.81 20.58 -12.20
C SER A 64 24.87 20.03 -13.62
N ILE A 65 25.87 20.44 -14.42
CA ILE A 65 26.07 19.95 -15.79
C ILE A 65 26.34 18.44 -15.82
N PHE A 66 27.17 17.94 -14.89
CA PHE A 66 27.41 16.51 -14.71
C PHE A 66 26.09 15.76 -14.47
N ASN A 67 25.26 16.24 -13.54
CA ASN A 67 24.01 15.57 -13.17
C ASN A 67 22.97 15.60 -14.28
N GLN A 68 22.90 16.68 -15.05
CA GLN A 68 22.02 16.75 -16.24
C GLN A 68 22.40 15.69 -17.26
N ALA A 69 23.69 15.56 -17.58
CA ALA A 69 24.20 14.54 -18.50
C ALA A 69 23.99 13.12 -17.95
N LEU A 70 24.23 12.91 -16.65
CA LEU A 70 24.00 11.64 -15.96
C LEU A 70 22.54 11.22 -16.09
N VAL A 71 21.59 12.07 -15.68
CA VAL A 71 20.15 11.75 -15.70
C VAL A 71 19.66 11.50 -17.13
N GLN A 72 20.08 12.32 -18.10
CA GLN A 72 19.74 12.14 -19.51
C GLN A 72 20.23 10.79 -20.06
N ARG A 73 21.42 10.34 -19.63
CA ARG A 73 21.98 9.06 -20.09
C ARG A 73 21.35 7.88 -19.36
N LEU A 74 21.10 7.99 -18.05
CA LEU A 74 20.45 6.95 -17.25
C LEU A 74 19.03 6.65 -17.74
N SER A 75 18.27 7.65 -18.19
CA SER A 75 16.91 7.45 -18.73
C SER A 75 16.87 6.65 -20.04
N GLN A 76 18.02 6.41 -20.67
CA GLN A 76 18.15 5.59 -21.88
C GLN A 76 18.62 4.15 -21.57
N ILE A 77 18.85 3.82 -20.31
CA ILE A 77 19.30 2.49 -19.88
C ILE A 77 18.08 1.67 -19.50
N ASP A 78 17.93 0.50 -20.12
CA ASP A 78 16.85 -0.46 -19.82
C ASP A 78 17.16 -1.26 -18.54
N ALA A 79 17.15 -0.57 -17.39
CA ALA A 79 17.27 -1.10 -16.05
C ALA A 79 16.39 -0.30 -15.07
N GLN A 80 16.11 -0.88 -13.90
CA GLN A 80 15.43 -0.16 -12.82
C GLN A 80 16.44 0.72 -12.09
N VAL A 81 16.68 1.91 -12.62
CA VAL A 81 17.64 2.88 -12.06
C VAL A 81 16.96 3.71 -10.98
N ILE A 82 17.51 3.69 -9.77
CA ILE A 82 17.00 4.47 -8.63
C ILE A 82 17.94 5.66 -8.42
N PRO A 83 17.60 6.86 -8.92
CA PRO A 83 18.46 8.03 -8.78
C PRO A 83 18.35 8.60 -7.36
N LEU A 84 19.49 8.77 -6.69
CA LEU A 84 19.54 9.51 -5.44
C LEU A 84 19.85 10.98 -5.72
N ASN A 85 18.89 11.87 -5.45
CA ASN A 85 19.06 13.32 -5.59
C ASN A 85 19.80 13.91 -4.38
N ILE A 86 21.05 13.48 -4.20
CA ILE A 86 21.94 13.91 -3.11
C ILE A 86 22.11 15.44 -3.05
N PRO A 87 22.24 16.18 -4.17
CA PRO A 87 22.30 17.64 -4.13
C PRO A 87 21.09 18.27 -3.46
N LEU A 88 19.89 17.80 -3.77
CA LEU A 88 18.67 18.31 -3.15
C LEU A 88 18.58 17.93 -1.67
N LEU A 89 18.89 16.68 -1.32
CA LEU A 89 18.92 16.23 0.07
C LEU A 89 19.88 17.08 0.92
N LEU A 90 21.08 17.39 0.39
CA LEU A 90 22.04 18.26 1.07
C LEU A 90 21.54 19.70 1.19
N ASN A 91 20.92 20.25 0.15
CA ASN A 91 20.32 21.59 0.22
C ASN A 91 19.22 21.67 1.29
N GLU A 92 18.36 20.66 1.38
CA GLU A 92 17.35 20.53 2.45
C GLU A 92 18.01 20.44 3.82
N THR A 93 19.12 19.70 3.91
CA THR A 93 19.92 19.54 5.13
C THR A 93 20.51 20.86 5.61
N PHE A 94 21.06 21.67 4.71
CA PHE A 94 21.61 22.98 5.05
C PHE A 94 20.53 24.02 5.36
N ALA A 95 19.36 23.92 4.73
CA ALA A 95 18.23 24.80 5.00
C ALA A 95 17.60 24.55 6.39
N ASN A 96 17.61 23.30 6.86
CA ASN A 96 17.10 22.95 8.19
C ASN A 96 17.97 21.88 8.89
N PRO A 97 19.16 22.23 9.40
CA PRO A 97 20.10 21.25 9.95
C PRO A 97 19.56 20.51 11.18
N ALA A 98 18.78 21.20 12.03
CA ALA A 98 18.20 20.63 13.23
C ALA A 98 17.29 19.44 12.94
N ARG A 99 16.52 19.49 11.83
CA ARG A 99 15.68 18.38 11.38
C ARG A 99 16.48 17.10 11.19
N PHE A 100 17.73 17.20 10.76
CA PHE A 100 18.59 16.04 10.49
C PHE A 100 19.55 15.74 11.66
N GLY A 101 19.40 16.41 12.80
CA GLY A 101 20.21 16.19 14.00
C GLY A 101 21.56 16.92 14.01
N LEU A 102 21.82 17.73 12.98
CA LEU A 102 23.04 18.51 12.85
C LEU A 102 22.97 19.79 13.69
N ALA A 103 24.13 20.33 14.05
CA ALA A 103 24.22 21.54 14.83
C ALA A 103 23.68 22.76 14.08
N THR A 104 22.90 23.59 14.79
CA THR A 104 22.49 24.91 14.32
C THR A 104 23.54 25.96 14.68
N GLY A 105 23.61 27.05 13.90
CA GLY A 105 24.58 28.13 14.13
C GLY A 105 26.04 27.76 13.85
N GLN A 106 26.30 26.60 13.24
CA GLN A 106 27.62 26.16 12.79
C GLN A 106 27.74 26.32 11.27
N ASN A 107 28.96 26.58 10.77
CA ASN A 107 29.22 26.57 9.33
C ASN A 107 29.41 25.12 8.85
N LEU A 108 28.31 24.46 8.48
CA LEU A 108 28.30 23.05 8.10
C LEU A 108 28.91 22.76 6.72
N THR A 109 29.08 23.76 5.86
CA THR A 109 29.66 23.61 4.51
C THR A 109 31.14 24.00 4.46
N GLY A 110 31.59 24.91 5.31
CA GLY A 110 32.96 25.40 5.35
C GLY A 110 33.83 24.85 6.49
N THR A 111 33.27 24.02 7.38
CA THR A 111 34.03 23.35 8.45
C THR A 111 33.80 21.84 8.46
N CYS A 112 34.73 21.11 9.06
CA CYS A 112 34.72 19.64 9.09
C CYS A 112 35.08 19.10 10.47
N PHE A 113 34.90 17.80 10.68
CA PHE A 113 35.26 17.15 11.94
C PHE A 113 36.78 17.02 12.14
N SER A 114 37.50 16.46 11.16
CA SER A 114 38.88 16.00 11.32
C SER A 114 39.95 17.10 11.18
N GLY A 115 39.66 18.16 10.44
CA GLY A 115 40.67 19.15 10.02
C GLY A 115 41.55 18.72 8.84
N ASN A 116 41.30 17.55 8.25
CA ASN A 116 42.10 17.05 7.13
C ASN A 116 41.68 17.71 5.81
N GLY A 117 42.49 18.65 5.33
CA GLY A 117 42.21 19.38 4.07
C GLY A 117 41.06 20.38 4.18
N CYS A 118 40.67 20.75 5.41
CA CYS A 118 39.55 21.64 5.71
C CYS A 118 39.74 22.27 7.10
N THR A 119 39.05 23.37 7.37
CA THR A 119 39.05 23.97 8.71
C THR A 119 38.26 23.10 9.69
N ALA A 120 38.91 22.61 10.75
CA ALA A 120 38.21 21.87 11.81
C ALA A 120 37.19 22.76 12.51
N ASN A 121 35.97 22.26 12.73
CA ASN A 121 34.93 22.99 13.44
C ASN A 121 35.38 23.27 14.90
N PRO A 122 35.31 24.53 15.39
CA PRO A 122 35.85 24.89 16.70
C PRO A 122 35.07 24.29 17.89
N VAL A 123 33.81 23.91 17.69
CA VAL A 123 32.96 23.33 18.74
C VAL A 123 32.98 21.82 18.63
N TYR A 124 32.56 21.28 17.48
CA TYR A 124 32.30 19.84 17.30
C TYR A 124 33.41 19.09 16.57
N GLY A 125 34.44 19.77 16.09
CA GLY A 125 35.60 19.12 15.46
C GLY A 125 36.41 18.28 16.46
N ILE A 126 37.31 17.46 15.95
CA ILE A 126 38.07 16.46 16.73
C ILE A 126 38.87 17.07 17.90
N GLY A 127 39.34 18.31 17.75
CA GLY A 127 40.00 19.10 18.79
C GLY A 127 39.17 20.28 19.31
N GLY A 128 37.86 20.30 19.03
CA GLY A 128 36.95 21.36 19.44
C GLY A 128 36.56 21.29 20.92
N ALA A 129 35.76 22.25 21.37
CA ALA A 129 35.31 22.35 22.77
C ALA A 129 34.47 21.14 23.23
N THR A 130 33.66 20.57 22.33
CA THR A 130 32.79 19.40 22.57
C THR A 130 32.78 18.51 21.32
N PRO A 131 33.85 17.73 21.06
CA PRO A 131 33.97 16.93 19.84
C PRO A 131 32.80 15.96 19.67
N ASP A 132 32.06 16.10 18.57
CA ASP A 132 30.92 15.24 18.25
C ASP A 132 30.71 15.19 16.72
N PRO A 133 31.12 14.09 16.05
CA PRO A 133 30.97 13.96 14.60
C PRO A 133 29.50 13.81 14.17
N THR A 134 28.57 13.51 15.09
CA THR A 134 27.13 13.42 14.78
C THR A 134 26.49 14.78 14.54
N LYS A 135 27.18 15.87 14.92
CA LYS A 135 26.69 17.24 14.80
C LYS A 135 27.12 17.95 13.52
N LEU A 136 28.03 17.35 12.76
CA LEU A 136 28.59 17.89 11.53
C LEU A 136 28.22 16.98 10.37
N ILE A 137 28.18 17.51 9.14
CA ILE A 137 27.90 16.71 7.94
C ILE A 137 29.17 16.19 7.28
N TYR A 138 30.29 16.93 7.34
CA TYR A 138 31.56 16.56 6.71
C TYR A 138 32.62 16.12 7.73
N ASN A 139 33.21 14.94 7.50
CA ASN A 139 34.32 14.42 8.28
C ASN A 139 35.63 15.12 7.90
N ASP A 140 35.89 15.28 6.61
CA ASP A 140 37.06 15.95 6.05
C ASP A 140 36.62 16.95 4.96
N SER A 141 37.48 17.26 4.00
CA SER A 141 37.19 18.23 2.96
C SER A 141 36.01 17.85 2.04
N VAL A 142 35.62 16.57 1.95
CA VAL A 142 34.55 16.10 1.04
C VAL A 142 33.72 14.92 1.57
N HIS A 143 34.24 14.10 2.46
CA HIS A 143 33.56 12.88 2.92
C HIS A 143 32.60 13.16 4.07
N PRO A 144 31.43 12.50 4.11
CA PRO A 144 30.47 12.73 5.17
C PRO A 144 30.89 12.10 6.51
N THR A 145 30.43 12.68 7.63
CA THR A 145 30.49 12.07 8.96
C THR A 145 29.49 10.91 9.09
N ILE A 146 29.44 10.27 10.26
CA ILE A 146 28.39 9.30 10.61
C ILE A 146 26.97 9.85 10.39
N ALA A 147 26.71 11.13 10.67
CA ALA A 147 25.39 11.72 10.45
C ALA A 147 25.06 11.81 8.96
N GLY A 148 26.03 12.19 8.12
CA GLY A 148 25.84 12.21 6.67
C GLY A 148 25.70 10.81 6.07
N GLN A 149 26.46 9.83 6.55
CA GLN A 149 26.33 8.43 6.12
C GLN A 149 24.95 7.86 6.45
N GLN A 150 24.49 8.05 7.68
CA GLN A 150 23.15 7.62 8.11
C GLN A 150 22.05 8.29 7.29
N LEU A 151 22.16 9.60 7.06
CA LEU A 151 21.18 10.35 6.30
C LEU A 151 21.02 9.83 4.87
N ILE A 152 22.14 9.48 4.21
CA ILE A 152 22.09 8.99 2.84
C ILE A 152 21.59 7.54 2.78
N ALA A 153 21.94 6.70 3.77
CA ALA A 153 21.40 5.36 3.89
C ALA A 153 19.89 5.37 4.13
N ASP A 154 19.41 6.20 5.04
CA ASP A 154 17.98 6.38 5.33
C ASP A 154 17.22 6.93 4.12
N TYR A 155 17.82 7.88 3.40
CA TYR A 155 17.26 8.39 2.15
C TYR A 155 17.08 7.26 1.12
N ALA A 156 18.15 6.52 0.83
CA ALA A 156 18.10 5.39 -0.08
C ALA A 156 17.05 4.35 0.33
N TYR A 157 16.99 4.02 1.62
CA TYR A 157 16.04 3.07 2.18
C TYR A 157 14.59 3.57 2.06
N SER A 158 14.34 4.86 2.26
CA SER A 158 12.99 5.45 2.13
C SER A 158 12.40 5.28 0.74
N LEU A 159 13.23 5.25 -0.31
CA LEU A 159 12.82 5.02 -1.69
C LEU A 159 12.59 3.53 -1.96
N LEU A 160 13.43 2.65 -1.40
CA LEU A 160 13.32 1.20 -1.55
C LEU A 160 12.11 0.63 -0.80
N ALA A 161 11.78 1.18 0.36
CA ALA A 161 10.70 0.71 1.22
C ALA A 161 9.32 1.26 0.82
N ALA A 162 9.25 2.38 0.08
CA ALA A 162 7.98 2.94 -0.41
C ALA A 162 7.03 1.93 -1.10
N PRO A 163 7.47 1.08 -2.06
CA PRO A 163 6.59 0.07 -2.68
C PRO A 163 6.03 -0.95 -1.69
N TRP A 164 6.76 -1.25 -0.60
CA TRP A 164 6.37 -2.29 0.35
C TRP A 164 5.10 -1.93 1.11
N GLU A 165 4.85 -0.63 1.25
CA GLU A 165 3.65 -0.06 1.88
C GLU A 165 2.59 0.31 0.82
N VAL A 166 2.98 1.00 -0.26
CA VAL A 166 2.03 1.52 -1.27
C VAL A 166 1.33 0.42 -2.07
N THR A 167 1.94 -0.76 -2.20
CA THR A 167 1.28 -1.94 -2.79
C THR A 167 0.24 -2.60 -1.86
N LEU A 168 0.09 -2.14 -0.62
CA LEU A 168 -1.02 -2.56 0.25
C LEU A 168 -2.32 -1.78 -0.02
N LEU A 169 -2.27 -0.66 -0.74
CA LEU A 169 -3.47 0.15 -1.04
C LEU A 169 -4.54 -0.64 -1.81
N PRO A 170 -4.22 -1.40 -2.88
CA PRO A 170 -5.19 -2.28 -3.53
C PRO A 170 -5.70 -3.40 -2.61
N GLU A 171 -4.86 -3.89 -1.69
CA GLU A 171 -5.25 -4.93 -0.74
C GLU A 171 -6.20 -4.42 0.35
N MET A 172 -6.08 -3.14 0.76
CA MET A 172 -7.10 -2.49 1.61
C MET A 172 -8.48 -2.53 0.94
N ALA A 173 -8.54 -2.24 -0.36
CA ALA A 173 -9.79 -2.26 -1.13
C ALA A 173 -10.31 -3.70 -1.38
N GLN A 174 -9.42 -4.68 -1.59
CA GLN A 174 -9.81 -6.10 -1.60
C GLN A 174 -10.37 -6.52 -0.23
N GLY A 175 -9.79 -6.03 0.87
CA GLY A 175 -10.28 -6.24 2.22
C GLY A 175 -11.71 -5.71 2.41
N THR A 176 -11.96 -4.44 2.05
CA THR A 176 -13.31 -3.86 2.18
C THR A 176 -14.33 -4.54 1.26
N LEU A 177 -13.94 -4.91 0.03
CA LEU A 177 -14.76 -5.69 -0.89
C LEU A 177 -15.15 -7.05 -0.31
N ARG A 178 -14.18 -7.79 0.24
CA ARG A 178 -14.44 -9.11 0.85
C ARG A 178 -15.37 -9.00 2.04
N ALA A 179 -15.20 -7.98 2.88
CA ALA A 179 -16.11 -7.73 4.00
C ALA A 179 -17.53 -7.34 3.54
N HIS A 180 -17.68 -6.63 2.42
CA HIS A 180 -18.98 -6.39 1.79
C HIS A 180 -19.62 -7.70 1.33
N GLN A 181 -18.87 -8.56 0.65
CA GLN A 181 -19.37 -9.86 0.21
C GLN A 181 -19.71 -10.79 1.39
N ASP A 182 -18.89 -10.80 2.46
CA ASP A 182 -19.19 -11.54 3.69
C ASP A 182 -20.50 -11.06 4.32
N GLU A 183 -20.73 -9.75 4.33
CA GLU A 183 -21.94 -9.17 4.89
C GLU A 183 -23.21 -9.56 4.10
N LEU A 184 -23.15 -9.57 2.76
CA LEU A 184 -24.23 -10.10 1.93
C LEU A 184 -24.44 -11.60 2.17
N ARG A 185 -23.36 -12.39 2.24
CA ARG A 185 -23.45 -13.84 2.52
C ARG A 185 -24.05 -14.13 3.89
N ASN A 186 -23.72 -13.35 4.91
CA ASN A 186 -24.29 -13.49 6.24
C ASN A 186 -25.81 -13.25 6.23
N GLN A 187 -26.28 -12.28 5.45
CA GLN A 187 -27.71 -12.09 5.22
C GLN A 187 -28.32 -13.28 4.47
N TRP A 188 -27.70 -13.76 3.39
CA TRP A 188 -28.23 -14.88 2.60
C TRP A 188 -28.32 -16.18 3.41
N GLN A 189 -27.35 -16.44 4.29
CA GLN A 189 -27.39 -17.58 5.21
C GLN A 189 -28.48 -17.45 6.28
N ALA A 190 -28.71 -16.23 6.80
CA ALA A 190 -29.83 -15.97 7.69
C ALA A 190 -31.19 -16.16 6.99
N ASP A 191 -31.26 -15.83 5.69
CA ASP A 191 -32.44 -15.99 4.86
C ASP A 191 -32.66 -17.43 4.36
N ASN A 192 -31.65 -18.30 4.47
CA ASN A 192 -31.71 -19.66 3.91
C ASN A 192 -32.91 -20.44 4.49
N GLY A 193 -33.74 -21.00 3.59
CA GLY A 193 -35.00 -21.68 3.94
C GLY A 193 -36.12 -20.76 4.45
N ASN A 194 -35.88 -19.45 4.58
CA ASN A 194 -36.79 -18.47 5.20
C ASN A 194 -36.88 -17.16 4.37
N TRP A 195 -36.88 -17.26 3.04
CA TRP A 195 -37.15 -16.10 2.17
C TRP A 195 -38.53 -15.48 2.49
N GLN A 196 -38.67 -14.18 2.21
CA GLN A 196 -39.94 -13.47 2.31
C GLN A 196 -41.03 -14.08 1.41
N ALA A 197 -42.29 -13.65 1.53
CA ALA A 197 -43.34 -14.17 0.64
C ALA A 197 -43.08 -13.78 -0.82
N VAL A 198 -43.64 -14.55 -1.77
CA VAL A 198 -43.55 -14.21 -3.20
C VAL A 198 -44.19 -12.84 -3.44
N GLY A 199 -43.48 -11.98 -4.16
CA GLY A 199 -43.92 -10.62 -4.44
C GLY A 199 -43.64 -9.59 -3.33
N GLN A 200 -42.94 -9.97 -2.25
CA GLN A 200 -42.55 -9.06 -1.16
C GLN A 200 -41.09 -8.61 -1.24
N TRP A 201 -40.85 -7.44 -0.65
CA TRP A 201 -39.52 -6.92 -0.41
C TRP A 201 -39.02 -7.32 0.98
N ARG A 202 -37.71 -7.55 1.08
CA ARG A 202 -36.98 -7.63 2.35
C ARG A 202 -35.89 -6.58 2.33
N ALA A 203 -36.01 -5.54 3.16
CA ALA A 203 -34.96 -4.55 3.37
C ALA A 203 -33.95 -5.04 4.41
N ILE A 204 -32.70 -4.61 4.25
CA ILE A 204 -31.57 -5.01 5.06
C ILE A 204 -30.78 -3.75 5.42
N VAL A 205 -30.47 -3.58 6.69
CA VAL A 205 -29.52 -2.57 7.17
C VAL A 205 -28.57 -3.25 8.13
N ALA A 206 -27.28 -3.06 7.96
CA ALA A 206 -26.27 -3.60 8.85
C ALA A 206 -25.10 -2.67 9.01
N GLY A 207 -24.45 -2.74 10.17
CA GLY A 207 -23.22 -2.04 10.45
C GLY A 207 -22.22 -2.99 11.08
N GLY A 208 -20.94 -2.69 10.92
CA GLY A 208 -19.90 -3.57 11.40
C GLY A 208 -18.55 -2.91 11.55
N GLY A 209 -17.63 -3.66 12.13
CA GLY A 209 -16.21 -3.36 12.21
C GLY A 209 -15.42 -4.44 11.48
N GLN A 210 -14.27 -4.09 10.94
CA GLN A 210 -13.33 -5.02 10.35
C GLN A 210 -11.91 -4.68 10.78
N HIS A 211 -11.04 -5.68 10.77
CA HIS A 211 -9.61 -5.53 11.03
C HIS A 211 -8.84 -6.27 9.94
N LEU A 212 -7.80 -5.62 9.43
CA LEU A 212 -6.84 -6.14 8.46
C LEU A 212 -5.49 -6.22 9.17
N ASP A 213 -4.82 -7.35 9.02
CA ASP A 213 -3.50 -7.61 9.60
C ASP A 213 -2.65 -8.28 8.53
N PHE A 214 -1.59 -7.60 8.10
CA PHE A 214 -0.64 -8.04 7.09
C PHE A 214 0.71 -8.33 7.76
N ASP A 215 1.20 -9.55 7.58
CA ASP A 215 2.54 -9.93 8.04
C ASP A 215 3.62 -9.42 7.07
N ASP A 216 4.86 -9.35 7.56
CA ASP A 216 5.98 -8.97 6.72
C ASP A 216 6.21 -9.96 5.56
N GLN A 217 6.68 -9.42 4.44
CA GLN A 217 7.14 -10.22 3.31
C GLN A 217 8.49 -9.72 2.84
N ARG A 218 9.13 -10.48 1.95
CA ARG A 218 10.41 -10.09 1.35
C ARG A 218 10.40 -8.68 0.73
N SER A 219 9.25 -8.26 0.19
CA SER A 219 9.07 -6.98 -0.50
C SER A 219 7.77 -6.29 -0.08
N SER A 220 7.25 -6.57 1.12
CA SER A 220 6.07 -5.90 1.64
C SER A 220 6.20 -5.67 3.13
N ALA A 221 5.71 -4.53 3.59
CA ALA A 221 5.75 -4.16 4.99
C ALA A 221 4.63 -4.90 5.74
N SER A 222 4.87 -5.19 7.01
CA SER A 222 3.76 -5.51 7.90
C SER A 222 2.88 -4.27 8.08
N GLY A 223 1.60 -4.49 8.35
CA GLY A 223 0.71 -3.41 8.69
C GLY A 223 -0.63 -3.92 9.19
N ASP A 224 -1.22 -3.19 10.12
CA ASP A 224 -2.52 -3.51 10.67
C ASP A 224 -3.44 -2.31 10.64
N GLY A 225 -4.75 -2.56 10.64
CA GLY A 225 -5.69 -1.52 10.35
C GLY A 225 -7.11 -1.90 10.69
N SER A 226 -7.85 -0.97 11.28
CA SER A 226 -9.25 -1.17 11.60
C SER A 226 -10.15 -0.30 10.73
N GLY A 227 -11.34 -0.81 10.47
CA GLY A 227 -12.34 -0.12 9.68
C GLY A 227 -13.74 -0.37 10.22
N TYR A 228 -14.67 0.44 9.75
CA TYR A 228 -16.08 0.30 10.03
C TYR A 228 -16.88 0.45 8.76
N ASN A 229 -18.07 -0.13 8.76
CA ASN A 229 -18.92 -0.16 7.58
C ASN A 229 -20.40 -0.05 7.91
N VAL A 230 -21.14 0.43 6.92
CA VAL A 230 -22.61 0.42 6.89
C VAL A 230 -23.04 -0.15 5.55
N ASN A 231 -23.93 -1.13 5.59
CA ASN A 231 -24.51 -1.79 4.44
C ASN A 231 -26.02 -1.63 4.46
N VAL A 232 -26.58 -1.25 3.33
CA VAL A 232 -28.03 -1.13 3.13
C VAL A 232 -28.41 -1.87 1.87
N GLY A 233 -29.55 -2.54 1.87
CA GLY A 233 -29.97 -3.30 0.70
C GLY A 233 -31.41 -3.71 0.76
N GLY A 234 -31.83 -4.34 -0.32
CA GLY A 234 -33.17 -4.86 -0.47
C GLY A 234 -33.17 -6.03 -1.43
N SER A 235 -34.08 -6.96 -1.19
CA SER A 235 -34.31 -8.08 -2.10
C SER A 235 -35.79 -8.24 -2.38
N TYR A 236 -36.12 -8.73 -3.56
CA TYR A 236 -37.45 -9.02 -4.02
C TYR A 236 -37.53 -10.50 -4.41
N ARG A 237 -38.54 -11.20 -3.88
CA ARG A 237 -38.77 -12.60 -4.23
C ARG A 237 -39.70 -12.65 -5.45
N LEU A 238 -39.14 -13.01 -6.60
CA LEU A 238 -39.84 -13.06 -7.88
C LEU A 238 -40.86 -14.21 -7.92
N ASP A 239 -40.42 -15.39 -7.48
CA ASP A 239 -41.23 -16.59 -7.43
C ASP A 239 -40.75 -17.54 -6.31
N GLU A 240 -41.21 -18.79 -6.34
CA GLU A 240 -40.84 -19.79 -5.34
C GLU A 240 -39.34 -20.07 -5.30
N ASN A 241 -38.65 -19.95 -6.44
CA ASN A 241 -37.27 -20.37 -6.65
C ASN A 241 -36.30 -19.19 -6.84
N TRP A 242 -36.76 -18.02 -7.31
CA TRP A 242 -35.90 -16.89 -7.66
C TRP A 242 -36.07 -15.68 -6.74
N ARG A 243 -34.94 -15.10 -6.36
CA ARG A 243 -34.84 -13.84 -5.61
C ARG A 243 -33.78 -12.96 -6.23
N VAL A 244 -34.05 -11.67 -6.32
CA VAL A 244 -33.10 -10.67 -6.82
C VAL A 244 -32.96 -9.55 -5.82
N GLY A 245 -31.85 -8.83 -5.84
CA GLY A 245 -31.68 -7.71 -4.93
C GLY A 245 -30.53 -6.79 -5.29
N VAL A 246 -30.48 -5.70 -4.54
CA VAL A 246 -29.43 -4.71 -4.60
C VAL A 246 -28.96 -4.38 -3.20
N ALA A 247 -27.67 -4.10 -3.07
CA ALA A 247 -27.06 -3.64 -1.83
C ALA A 247 -26.07 -2.51 -2.13
N ALA A 248 -25.87 -1.64 -1.16
CA ALA A 248 -24.86 -0.61 -1.16
C ALA A 248 -24.09 -0.67 0.17
N GLY A 249 -22.79 -0.40 0.10
CA GLY A 249 -21.87 -0.47 1.23
C GLY A 249 -20.98 0.77 1.30
N LEU A 250 -20.89 1.35 2.49
CA LEU A 250 -19.98 2.45 2.81
C LEU A 250 -18.95 1.94 3.81
N TYR A 251 -17.68 2.00 3.46
CA TYR A 251 -16.57 1.48 4.25
C TYR A 251 -15.55 2.57 4.50
N ARG A 252 -15.09 2.69 5.74
CA ARG A 252 -13.87 3.44 6.07
C ARG A 252 -12.85 2.47 6.64
N GLN A 253 -11.65 2.45 6.08
CA GLN A 253 -10.54 1.61 6.50
C GLN A 253 -9.31 2.48 6.73
N THR A 254 -8.64 2.28 7.87
CA THR A 254 -7.28 2.80 8.09
C THR A 254 -6.27 1.66 8.01
N LEU A 255 -5.01 1.98 7.73
CA LEU A 255 -3.90 1.04 7.77
C LEU A 255 -2.67 1.79 8.28
N GLU A 256 -2.06 1.25 9.34
CA GLU A 256 -0.74 1.64 9.82
C GLU A 256 0.27 0.62 9.30
N ALA A 257 1.28 1.05 8.54
CA ALA A 257 2.23 0.14 7.89
C ALA A 257 3.68 0.62 7.98
N GLY A 258 4.61 -0.35 7.94
CA GLY A 258 6.04 -0.06 7.91
C GLY A 258 6.64 0.34 9.26
N ALA A 259 7.95 0.60 9.28
CA ALA A 259 8.73 0.77 10.52
C ALA A 259 8.45 2.08 11.30
N ARG A 260 7.62 2.97 10.74
CA ARG A 260 7.26 4.29 11.30
C ARG A 260 5.75 4.54 11.29
N ASP A 261 4.96 3.48 11.15
CA ASP A 261 3.50 3.53 11.19
C ASP A 261 2.95 4.56 10.20
N SER A 262 3.33 4.43 8.92
CA SER A 262 2.73 5.18 7.82
C SER A 262 1.20 5.04 7.89
N ASP A 263 0.47 6.14 7.73
CA ASP A 263 -0.98 6.19 7.95
C ASP A 263 -1.68 6.34 6.60
N TYR A 264 -2.45 5.31 6.24
CA TYR A 264 -3.22 5.25 5.01
C TYR A 264 -4.70 5.12 5.31
N LYS A 265 -5.52 5.91 4.61
CA LYS A 265 -6.97 5.93 4.79
C LYS A 265 -7.68 5.70 3.46
N LEU A 266 -8.71 4.86 3.50
CA LEU A 266 -9.54 4.50 2.37
C LEU A 266 -11.02 4.63 2.75
N ASN A 267 -11.77 5.37 1.94
CA ASN A 267 -13.23 5.31 1.89
C ASN A 267 -13.64 4.50 0.65
N SER A 268 -14.42 3.42 0.83
CA SER A 268 -14.97 2.62 -0.28
C SER A 268 -16.48 2.76 -0.36
N TYR A 269 -16.97 3.03 -1.56
CA TYR A 269 -18.39 3.18 -1.88
C TYR A 269 -18.76 2.09 -2.88
N MET A 270 -19.46 1.06 -2.43
CA MET A 270 -19.77 -0.12 -3.23
C MET A 270 -21.26 -0.27 -3.48
N GLY A 271 -21.61 -0.76 -4.67
CA GLY A 271 -22.95 -1.16 -5.05
C GLY A 271 -22.92 -2.57 -5.64
N THR A 272 -23.87 -3.40 -5.24
CA THR A 272 -23.98 -4.80 -5.66
C THR A 272 -25.37 -5.07 -6.17
N ALA A 273 -25.49 -5.73 -7.33
CA ALA A 273 -26.70 -6.37 -7.79
C ALA A 273 -26.53 -7.88 -7.71
N PHE A 274 -27.53 -8.60 -7.22
CA PHE A 274 -27.44 -10.04 -7.03
C PHE A 274 -28.73 -10.78 -7.42
N ALA A 275 -28.57 -12.06 -7.72
CA ALA A 275 -29.63 -13.02 -7.95
C ALA A 275 -29.34 -14.30 -7.18
N GLN A 276 -30.39 -14.90 -6.62
CA GLN A 276 -30.35 -16.16 -5.91
C GLN A 276 -31.40 -17.10 -6.49
N TYR A 277 -31.05 -18.37 -6.56
CA TYR A 277 -31.91 -19.46 -6.96
C TYR A 277 -31.91 -20.54 -5.88
N GLN A 278 -33.07 -21.11 -5.55
CA GLN A 278 -33.17 -22.28 -4.69
C GLN A 278 -34.32 -23.20 -5.17
N GLN A 279 -34.03 -24.47 -5.46
CA GLN A 279 -35.04 -25.46 -5.84
C GLN A 279 -34.53 -26.89 -5.64
N ASN A 280 -35.36 -27.79 -5.11
CA ASN A 280 -35.06 -29.22 -5.00
C ASN A 280 -33.65 -29.49 -4.44
N HIS A 281 -33.33 -28.86 -3.31
CA HIS A 281 -32.02 -28.91 -2.63
C HIS A 281 -30.88 -28.12 -3.30
N TRP A 282 -30.99 -27.75 -4.56
CA TRP A 282 -29.99 -26.91 -5.20
C TRP A 282 -30.18 -25.45 -4.83
N TRP A 283 -29.08 -24.74 -4.64
CA TRP A 283 -29.08 -23.29 -4.55
C TRP A 283 -27.89 -22.69 -5.29
N ALA A 284 -28.07 -21.49 -5.81
CA ALA A 284 -27.02 -20.74 -6.47
C ALA A 284 -27.13 -19.25 -6.15
N ASP A 285 -25.97 -18.61 -5.96
CA ASP A 285 -25.85 -17.17 -5.80
C ASP A 285 -25.01 -16.61 -6.95
N ALA A 286 -25.41 -15.46 -7.48
CA ALA A 286 -24.61 -14.67 -8.41
C ALA A 286 -24.69 -13.19 -8.02
N ALA A 287 -23.55 -12.51 -7.97
CA ALA A 287 -23.51 -11.08 -7.70
C ALA A 287 -22.45 -10.36 -8.53
N LEU A 288 -22.80 -9.13 -8.92
CA LEU A 288 -21.92 -8.16 -9.57
C LEU A 288 -21.79 -6.95 -8.64
N THR A 289 -20.57 -6.64 -8.25
CA THR A 289 -20.23 -5.48 -7.41
C THR A 289 -19.41 -4.50 -8.22
N GLY A 290 -19.68 -3.21 -8.07
CA GLY A 290 -18.84 -2.12 -8.53
C GLY A 290 -18.65 -1.10 -7.41
N GLY A 291 -17.54 -0.38 -7.40
CA GLY A 291 -17.32 0.62 -6.37
C GLY A 291 -16.30 1.68 -6.73
N LYS A 292 -16.44 2.84 -6.07
CA LYS A 292 -15.47 3.93 -6.06
C LYS A 292 -14.61 3.82 -4.80
N LEU A 293 -13.31 4.09 -4.94
CA LEU A 293 -12.34 4.18 -3.87
C LEU A 293 -11.85 5.62 -3.77
N ASP A 294 -11.75 6.13 -2.56
CA ASP A 294 -11.23 7.46 -2.25
C ASP A 294 -10.18 7.32 -1.13
N PHE A 295 -8.92 7.50 -1.51
CA PHE A 295 -7.80 7.50 -0.58
C PHE A 295 -7.52 8.94 -0.12
N ASP A 296 -8.36 9.42 0.80
CA ASP A 296 -8.39 10.81 1.26
C ASP A 296 -7.12 11.26 2.02
N SER A 297 -6.31 10.30 2.50
CA SER A 297 -5.10 10.58 3.26
C SER A 297 -4.10 9.44 3.11
N LEU A 298 -3.04 9.69 2.34
CA LEU A 298 -1.87 8.81 2.23
C LEU A 298 -0.68 9.51 2.88
N LYS A 299 -0.22 9.04 4.03
CA LYS A 299 0.92 9.62 4.75
C LYS A 299 2.01 8.57 4.98
N ARG A 300 2.92 8.47 4.02
CA ARG A 300 4.12 7.61 4.12
C ARG A 300 5.13 8.24 5.06
N LYS A 301 5.58 7.52 6.09
CA LYS A 301 6.57 7.92 7.09
C LYS A 301 7.78 7.01 7.02
N PHE A 302 8.97 7.55 7.30
CA PHE A 302 10.22 6.81 7.22
C PHE A 302 11.29 7.46 8.11
N ALA A 303 12.30 6.68 8.50
CA ALA A 303 13.47 7.24 9.18
C ALA A 303 14.24 8.15 8.22
N LEU A 304 14.75 9.28 8.73
CA LEU A 304 15.60 10.19 7.98
C LEU A 304 16.58 10.90 8.92
N GLY A 305 17.73 10.26 9.17
CA GLY A 305 18.70 10.71 10.17
C GLY A 305 18.15 10.50 11.58
N VAL A 306 18.23 11.51 12.44
CA VAL A 306 17.67 11.42 13.81
C VAL A 306 16.18 11.72 13.88
N SER A 307 15.54 12.08 12.77
CA SER A 307 14.12 12.44 12.72
C SER A 307 13.32 11.51 11.80
N GLU A 308 12.01 11.74 11.78
CA GLU A 308 11.09 11.11 10.85
C GLU A 308 10.87 12.00 9.63
N GLY A 309 11.06 11.44 8.44
CA GLY A 309 10.53 11.97 7.19
C GLY A 309 9.10 11.52 6.98
N ALA A 310 8.27 12.38 6.39
CA ALA A 310 6.91 12.01 6.02
C ALA A 310 6.51 12.71 4.74
N GLU A 311 6.04 11.96 3.75
CA GLU A 311 5.47 12.44 2.50
C GLU A 311 3.95 12.21 2.50
N LYS A 312 3.21 13.05 1.76
CA LYS A 312 1.75 13.03 1.78
C LYS A 312 1.18 13.04 0.37
N GLY A 313 0.14 12.26 0.14
CA GLY A 313 -0.65 12.27 -1.09
C GLY A 313 -2.11 11.97 -0.81
N ASP A 314 -2.88 11.96 -1.88
CA ASP A 314 -4.26 11.53 -1.95
C ASP A 314 -4.48 10.99 -3.37
N THR A 315 -5.33 9.98 -3.52
CA THR A 315 -5.66 9.40 -4.83
C THR A 315 -7.08 8.82 -4.84
N ASP A 316 -7.60 8.55 -6.03
CA ASP A 316 -8.87 7.87 -6.23
C ASP A 316 -8.62 6.45 -6.76
N GLY A 317 -9.68 5.68 -6.92
CA GLY A 317 -9.64 4.41 -7.61
C GLY A 317 -11.03 3.83 -7.81
N TRP A 318 -11.07 2.63 -8.34
CA TRP A 318 -12.31 1.91 -8.58
C TRP A 318 -12.11 0.41 -8.46
N LEU A 319 -13.22 -0.30 -8.27
CA LEU A 319 -13.22 -1.75 -8.28
C LEU A 319 -14.47 -2.31 -8.94
N TRP A 320 -14.35 -3.55 -9.38
CA TRP A 320 -15.49 -4.38 -9.70
C TRP A 320 -15.21 -5.85 -9.40
N ALA A 321 -16.28 -6.60 -9.14
CA ALA A 321 -16.18 -8.01 -8.81
C ALA A 321 -17.40 -8.80 -9.31
N LEU A 322 -17.15 -10.05 -9.66
CA LEU A 322 -18.15 -11.07 -9.93
C LEU A 322 -17.95 -12.20 -8.93
N SER A 323 -19.02 -12.60 -8.25
CA SER A 323 -18.99 -13.75 -7.35
C SER A 323 -20.12 -14.71 -7.71
N GLY A 324 -19.80 -15.99 -7.84
CA GLY A 324 -20.74 -17.06 -8.11
C GLY A 324 -20.57 -18.20 -7.12
N ARG A 325 -21.68 -18.79 -6.66
CA ARG A 325 -21.69 -19.93 -5.76
C ARG A 325 -22.76 -20.93 -6.19
N LEU A 326 -22.48 -22.21 -6.00
CA LEU A 326 -23.41 -23.31 -6.26
C LEU A 326 -23.27 -24.33 -5.15
N GLY A 327 -24.39 -24.72 -4.54
CA GLY A 327 -24.40 -25.75 -3.50
C GLY A 327 -25.63 -26.64 -3.56
N TYR A 328 -25.56 -27.71 -2.77
CA TYR A 328 -26.61 -28.71 -2.63
C TYR A 328 -26.91 -28.95 -1.16
N ASP A 329 -28.15 -28.75 -0.73
CA ASP A 329 -28.58 -28.91 0.65
C ASP A 329 -28.98 -30.36 0.96
N ILE A 330 -28.26 -30.97 1.89
CA ILE A 330 -28.43 -32.38 2.26
C ILE A 330 -29.67 -32.57 3.15
N ALA A 331 -30.19 -31.50 3.75
CA ALA A 331 -31.36 -31.58 4.62
C ALA A 331 -32.64 -31.91 3.86
N GLY A 332 -33.51 -32.71 4.48
CA GLY A 332 -34.84 -33.03 3.95
C GLY A 332 -35.81 -31.84 4.05
N ALA A 333 -36.86 -31.84 3.23
CA ALA A 333 -37.87 -30.79 3.26
C ALA A 333 -38.47 -30.60 4.68
N GLY A 334 -38.45 -29.36 5.19
CA GLY A 334 -38.99 -29.02 6.52
C GLY A 334 -38.07 -29.33 7.70
N SER A 335 -36.80 -29.68 7.47
CA SER A 335 -35.83 -29.91 8.56
C SER A 335 -35.52 -28.60 9.30
N ASP A 336 -35.21 -28.72 10.60
CA ASP A 336 -34.71 -27.59 11.41
C ASP A 336 -33.22 -27.32 11.21
N TRP A 337 -32.54 -28.15 10.42
CA TRP A 337 -31.14 -28.03 10.08
C TRP A 337 -30.97 -28.02 8.57
N HIS A 338 -29.96 -27.29 8.09
CA HIS A 338 -29.53 -27.27 6.70
C HIS A 338 -28.01 -27.48 6.68
N LEU A 339 -27.53 -28.26 5.72
CA LEU A 339 -26.10 -28.50 5.56
C LEU A 339 -25.79 -28.67 4.08
N SER A 340 -24.96 -27.80 3.55
CA SER A 340 -24.72 -27.72 2.12
C SER A 340 -23.25 -27.56 1.77
N PRO A 341 -22.62 -28.57 1.14
CA PRO A 341 -21.37 -28.35 0.43
C PRO A 341 -21.61 -27.42 -0.76
N PHE A 342 -20.64 -26.56 -1.03
CA PHE A 342 -20.68 -25.63 -2.16
C PHE A 342 -19.31 -25.47 -2.82
N ILE A 343 -19.37 -24.99 -4.06
CA ILE A 343 -18.23 -24.45 -4.78
C ILE A 343 -18.45 -22.96 -5.03
N SER A 344 -17.36 -22.19 -5.09
CA SER A 344 -17.41 -20.76 -5.42
C SER A 344 -16.39 -20.40 -6.49
N ALA A 345 -16.72 -19.35 -7.24
CA ALA A 345 -15.84 -18.72 -8.19
C ALA A 345 -15.95 -17.20 -8.04
N ASP A 346 -14.81 -16.54 -7.82
CA ASP A 346 -14.73 -15.11 -7.59
C ASP A 346 -13.70 -14.48 -8.53
N TYR A 347 -14.09 -13.39 -9.16
CA TYR A 347 -13.21 -12.50 -9.89
C TYR A 347 -13.34 -11.10 -9.29
N SER A 348 -12.23 -10.42 -9.03
CA SER A 348 -12.25 -8.98 -8.75
C SER A 348 -11.07 -8.28 -9.41
N ARG A 349 -11.28 -7.02 -9.79
CA ARG A 349 -10.23 -6.10 -10.20
C ARG A 349 -10.36 -4.84 -9.35
N VAL A 350 -9.25 -4.46 -8.74
CA VAL A 350 -9.07 -3.20 -8.03
C VAL A 350 -8.05 -2.39 -8.79
N GLU A 351 -8.36 -1.13 -9.03
CA GLU A 351 -7.47 -0.16 -9.65
C GLU A 351 -7.37 1.06 -8.73
N VAL A 352 -6.14 1.44 -8.39
CA VAL A 352 -5.82 2.63 -7.61
C VAL A 352 -5.06 3.56 -8.54
N ASP A 353 -5.58 4.76 -8.74
CA ASP A 353 -5.01 5.72 -9.67
C ASP A 353 -3.62 6.17 -9.19
N GLY A 354 -2.71 6.39 -10.13
CA GLY A 354 -1.40 6.95 -9.87
C GLY A 354 -1.48 8.36 -9.29
N TYR A 355 -0.55 8.70 -8.42
CA TYR A 355 -0.52 10.00 -7.75
C TYR A 355 0.90 10.47 -7.47
N SER A 356 1.06 11.78 -7.33
CA SER A 356 2.29 12.40 -6.83
C SER A 356 2.11 12.74 -5.36
N GLU A 357 3.07 12.35 -4.53
CA GLU A 357 3.23 12.95 -3.22
C GLU A 357 3.45 14.47 -3.37
N LYS A 358 3.09 15.22 -2.34
CA LYS A 358 3.15 16.68 -2.32
C LYS A 358 4.60 17.15 -2.27
N ASP A 359 4.81 18.35 -2.80
CA ASP A 359 6.11 19.02 -2.90
C ASP A 359 7.13 18.30 -3.81
N ASN A 360 8.30 18.92 -3.96
CA ASN A 360 9.42 18.41 -4.75
C ASN A 360 10.63 18.10 -3.86
N ARG A 361 10.40 17.51 -2.68
CA ARG A 361 11.50 17.11 -1.80
C ARG A 361 12.33 15.99 -2.42
N SER A 362 13.56 15.82 -1.92
CA SER A 362 14.45 14.73 -2.33
C SER A 362 13.80 13.34 -2.16
N THR A 363 12.88 13.22 -1.19
CA THR A 363 12.16 11.99 -0.81
C THR A 363 10.76 11.84 -1.39
N ALA A 364 10.23 12.86 -2.09
CA ALA A 364 8.88 12.86 -2.63
C ALA A 364 8.79 12.05 -3.94
N LEU A 365 7.80 11.16 -4.00
CA LEU A 365 7.63 10.18 -5.06
C LEU A 365 6.33 10.39 -5.85
N THR A 366 6.39 10.05 -7.14
CA THR A 366 5.22 9.84 -7.98
C THR A 366 5.07 8.35 -8.25
N PHE A 367 3.88 7.82 -8.03
CA PHE A 367 3.50 6.44 -8.26
C PHE A 367 2.57 6.36 -9.48
N ASP A 368 2.83 5.42 -10.40
CA ASP A 368 1.89 5.11 -11.48
C ASP A 368 0.70 4.29 -10.96
N ASP A 369 -0.34 4.15 -11.79
CA ASP A 369 -1.52 3.35 -11.52
C ASP A 369 -1.17 1.93 -11.03
N GLN A 370 -1.90 1.46 -10.02
CA GLN A 370 -1.75 0.14 -9.45
C GLN A 370 -3.00 -0.69 -9.71
N GLN A 371 -2.81 -1.86 -10.32
CA GLN A 371 -3.89 -2.80 -10.62
C GLN A 371 -3.68 -4.12 -9.88
N ARG A 372 -4.74 -4.61 -9.25
CA ARG A 372 -4.80 -5.90 -8.55
C ARG A 372 -6.00 -6.71 -9.00
N ASP A 373 -5.73 -7.75 -9.79
CA ASP A 373 -6.72 -8.76 -10.19
C ASP A 373 -6.67 -9.94 -9.23
N SER A 374 -7.82 -10.45 -8.78
CA SER A 374 -7.96 -11.66 -7.97
C SER A 374 -8.89 -12.63 -8.68
N LYS A 375 -8.46 -13.88 -8.81
CA LYS A 375 -9.23 -15.00 -9.38
C LYS A 375 -9.19 -16.13 -8.38
N ARG A 376 -10.34 -16.41 -7.75
CA ARG A 376 -10.41 -17.43 -6.72
C ARG A 376 -11.41 -18.52 -7.06
N LEU A 377 -11.02 -19.76 -6.81
CA LEU A 377 -11.96 -20.89 -6.75
C LEU A 377 -11.99 -21.41 -5.33
N GLY A 378 -13.20 -21.64 -4.81
CA GLY A 378 -13.41 -22.11 -3.46
C GLY A 378 -14.21 -23.39 -3.38
N VAL A 379 -13.97 -24.14 -2.32
CA VAL A 379 -14.81 -25.24 -1.86
C VAL A 379 -15.15 -25.00 -0.41
N GLY A 380 -16.39 -25.27 -0.01
CA GLY A 380 -16.82 -25.01 1.34
C GLY A 380 -18.02 -25.81 1.78
N LEU A 381 -18.37 -25.63 3.04
CA LEU A 381 -19.52 -26.24 3.70
C LEU A 381 -20.22 -25.15 4.50
N GLN A 382 -21.49 -24.89 4.18
CA GLN A 382 -22.33 -23.99 4.95
C GLN A 382 -23.45 -24.77 5.64
N GLY A 383 -23.90 -24.29 6.79
CA GLY A 383 -25.01 -24.90 7.49
C GLY A 383 -25.75 -23.93 8.38
N SER A 384 -26.98 -24.29 8.71
CA SER A 384 -27.80 -23.57 9.66
C SER A 384 -28.60 -24.53 10.54
N TYR A 385 -28.93 -24.07 11.74
CA TYR A 385 -29.71 -24.83 12.72
C TYR A 385 -30.68 -23.91 13.45
N ARG A 386 -31.96 -24.25 13.42
CA ARG A 386 -33.03 -23.56 14.12
C ARG A 386 -33.06 -24.04 15.58
N ILE A 387 -32.48 -23.25 16.48
CA ILE A 387 -32.44 -23.55 17.92
C ILE A 387 -33.84 -23.39 18.52
N THR A 388 -34.55 -22.33 18.14
CA THR A 388 -35.94 -22.06 18.54
C THR A 388 -36.73 -21.58 17.31
N PRO A 389 -38.07 -21.55 17.34
CA PRO A 389 -38.86 -21.01 16.23
C PRO A 389 -38.47 -19.58 15.80
N GLN A 390 -37.89 -18.81 16.72
CA GLN A 390 -37.43 -17.44 16.49
C GLN A 390 -35.92 -17.34 16.23
N THR A 391 -35.12 -18.34 16.61
CA THR A 391 -33.65 -18.23 16.62
C THR A 391 -32.99 -19.29 15.74
N GLN A 392 -32.18 -18.84 14.80
CA GLN A 392 -31.35 -19.67 13.93
C GLN A 392 -29.88 -19.30 14.13
N VAL A 393 -29.01 -20.29 14.21
CA VAL A 393 -27.58 -20.12 14.04
C VAL A 393 -27.16 -20.62 12.68
N PHE A 394 -26.13 -20.01 12.11
CA PHE A 394 -25.58 -20.40 10.82
C PHE A 394 -24.08 -20.21 10.81
N GLY A 395 -23.42 -20.86 9.87
CA GLY A 395 -22.00 -20.68 9.66
C GLY A 395 -21.50 -21.42 8.45
N GLU A 396 -20.31 -21.06 8.01
CA GLU A 396 -19.63 -21.70 6.90
C GLU A 396 -18.13 -21.75 7.11
N VAL A 397 -17.52 -22.78 6.53
CA VAL A 397 -16.08 -22.88 6.35
C VAL A 397 -15.78 -23.04 4.86
N ALA A 398 -14.76 -22.35 4.36
CA ALA A 398 -14.36 -22.43 2.97
C ALA A 398 -12.84 -22.38 2.83
N HIS A 399 -12.32 -23.12 1.85
CA HIS A 399 -10.95 -23.03 1.39
C HIS A 399 -10.97 -22.45 -0.02
N GLU A 400 -10.18 -21.40 -0.26
CA GLU A 400 -10.11 -20.69 -1.53
C GLU A 400 -8.68 -20.70 -2.07
N HIS A 401 -8.54 -21.03 -3.35
CA HIS A 401 -7.28 -20.96 -4.09
C HIS A 401 -7.25 -19.71 -4.98
N GLU A 402 -6.26 -18.84 -4.81
CA GLU A 402 -5.98 -17.64 -5.60
C GLU A 402 -5.00 -17.97 -6.74
N PHE A 403 -5.46 -17.72 -7.97
CA PHE A 403 -4.67 -17.94 -9.18
C PHE A 403 -3.81 -16.73 -9.55
N GLU A 404 -4.16 -15.53 -9.08
CA GLU A 404 -3.39 -14.30 -9.30
C GLU A 404 -2.50 -14.03 -8.07
N ASN A 405 -1.38 -14.73 -8.01
CA ASN A 405 -0.43 -14.74 -6.88
C ASN A 405 0.96 -14.21 -7.22
N ASP A 406 1.10 -13.52 -8.36
CA ASP A 406 2.35 -12.88 -8.76
C ASP A 406 2.69 -11.71 -7.83
N THR A 407 3.98 -11.54 -7.51
CA THR A 407 4.48 -10.39 -6.76
C THR A 407 4.15 -9.10 -7.50
N GLN A 408 3.42 -8.21 -6.84
CA GLN A 408 3.05 -6.92 -7.38
C GLN A 408 4.28 -6.06 -7.59
N LYS A 409 4.21 -5.16 -8.57
CA LYS A 409 5.25 -4.17 -8.84
C LYS A 409 4.60 -2.82 -9.06
N VAL A 410 5.13 -1.79 -8.41
CA VAL A 410 4.70 -0.42 -8.64
C VAL A 410 5.81 0.35 -9.34
N LYS A 411 5.42 1.15 -10.33
CA LYS A 411 6.33 2.05 -11.04
C LYS A 411 6.35 3.38 -10.30
N ILE A 412 7.56 3.86 -10.04
CA ILE A 412 7.85 4.99 -9.18
C ILE A 412 8.81 5.93 -9.91
N SER A 413 8.71 7.22 -9.66
CA SER A 413 9.75 8.20 -9.98
C SER A 413 9.90 9.20 -8.85
N LEU A 414 11.06 9.84 -8.73
CA LEU A 414 11.22 10.97 -7.82
C LEU A 414 10.64 12.22 -8.47
N ASN A 415 9.82 12.97 -7.74
CA ASN A 415 9.26 14.24 -8.25
C ASN A 415 10.37 15.22 -8.68
N SER A 416 11.49 15.19 -7.96
CA SER A 416 12.65 16.06 -8.19
C SER A 416 13.58 15.60 -9.31
N VAL A 417 13.39 14.39 -9.87
CA VAL A 417 14.18 13.84 -10.97
C VAL A 417 13.25 13.33 -12.06
N PRO A 418 12.54 14.24 -12.76
CA PRO A 418 11.61 13.82 -13.81
C PRO A 418 12.36 13.13 -14.95
N GLY A 419 11.73 12.09 -15.52
CA GLY A 419 12.25 11.37 -16.68
C GLY A 419 13.10 10.13 -16.37
N ILE A 420 13.29 9.77 -15.09
CA ILE A 420 13.73 8.44 -14.69
C ILE A 420 12.62 7.80 -13.85
N ASP A 421 12.11 6.69 -14.35
CA ASP A 421 11.20 5.84 -13.61
C ASP A 421 11.83 4.47 -13.35
N PHE A 422 11.34 3.81 -12.31
CA PHE A 422 11.79 2.49 -11.91
C PHE A 422 10.65 1.71 -11.26
N LYS A 423 10.65 0.39 -11.43
CA LYS A 423 9.67 -0.53 -10.89
C LYS A 423 10.30 -1.34 -9.77
N LEU A 424 9.65 -1.36 -8.61
CA LEU A 424 10.08 -2.16 -7.46
C LEU A 424 8.99 -3.15 -7.07
N ASP A 425 9.43 -4.25 -6.48
CA ASP A 425 8.56 -5.32 -6.02
C ASP A 425 7.86 -4.91 -4.72
N GLY A 426 6.62 -5.36 -4.56
CA GLY A 426 5.70 -5.05 -3.46
C GLY A 426 5.07 -6.31 -2.84
N TYR A 427 3.80 -6.19 -2.46
CA TYR A 427 2.98 -7.27 -1.91
C TYR A 427 2.86 -8.48 -2.85
N THR A 428 2.94 -9.69 -2.28
CA THR A 428 2.69 -10.94 -2.99
C THR A 428 1.46 -11.61 -2.40
N PRO A 429 0.34 -11.70 -3.16
CA PRO A 429 -0.83 -12.44 -2.72
C PRO A 429 -0.52 -13.91 -2.50
N ARG A 430 -1.09 -14.51 -1.44
CA ARG A 430 -0.93 -15.95 -1.17
C ARG A 430 -1.92 -16.76 -1.97
N SER A 431 -1.48 -17.95 -2.37
CA SER A 431 -2.27 -18.85 -3.24
C SER A 431 -3.44 -19.51 -2.53
N ASN A 432 -3.45 -19.59 -1.21
CA ASN A 432 -4.49 -20.29 -0.46
C ASN A 432 -4.94 -19.43 0.71
N SER A 433 -6.25 -19.41 0.96
CA SER A 433 -6.83 -18.79 2.15
C SER A 433 -7.98 -19.62 2.68
N ASP A 434 -8.12 -19.65 4.00
CA ASP A 434 -9.23 -20.28 4.69
C ASP A 434 -10.17 -19.21 5.24
N ARG A 435 -11.46 -19.49 5.23
CA ARG A 435 -12.51 -18.61 5.76
C ARG A 435 -13.43 -19.38 6.69
N LEU A 436 -13.79 -18.74 7.81
CA LEU A 436 -14.81 -19.18 8.74
C LEU A 436 -15.77 -18.02 9.00
N SER A 437 -17.06 -18.28 8.86
CA SER A 437 -18.13 -17.34 9.24
C SER A 437 -19.08 -18.01 10.21
N LEU A 438 -19.49 -17.29 11.24
CA LEU A 438 -20.45 -17.74 12.25
C LEU A 438 -21.46 -16.63 12.49
N GLY A 439 -22.74 -16.98 12.60
CA GLY A 439 -23.78 -15.99 12.83
C GLY A 439 -25.02 -16.54 13.51
N VAL A 440 -25.83 -15.59 13.97
CA VAL A 440 -27.12 -15.83 14.61
C VAL A 440 -28.14 -14.86 14.03
N SER A 441 -29.35 -15.35 13.81
CA SER A 441 -30.53 -14.58 13.43
C SER A 441 -31.64 -14.84 14.43
N HIS A 442 -32.29 -13.78 14.89
CA HIS A 442 -33.36 -13.82 15.87
C HIS A 442 -34.55 -12.96 15.42
N LYS A 443 -35.72 -13.57 15.26
CA LYS A 443 -36.97 -12.90 14.91
C LYS A 443 -37.53 -12.15 16.10
N LEU A 444 -37.65 -10.83 15.98
CA LEU A 444 -38.27 -9.94 16.96
C LEU A 444 -39.79 -9.87 16.75
N THR A 445 -40.23 -9.88 15.48
CA THR A 445 -41.63 -10.02 15.07
C THR A 445 -41.74 -11.04 13.94
N GLN A 446 -42.90 -11.16 13.28
CA GLN A 446 -43.02 -12.01 12.10
C GLN A 446 -42.22 -11.47 10.91
N GLU A 447 -42.08 -10.14 10.82
CA GLU A 447 -41.49 -9.40 9.70
C GLU A 447 -40.08 -8.88 10.03
N LEU A 448 -39.74 -8.71 11.30
CA LEU A 448 -38.49 -8.11 11.77
C LEU A 448 -37.55 -9.15 12.38
N ALA A 449 -36.32 -9.23 11.87
CA ALA A 449 -35.26 -10.06 12.44
C ALA A 449 -33.97 -9.25 12.71
N LEU A 450 -33.34 -9.54 13.83
CA LEU A 450 -32.01 -9.07 14.19
C LEU A 450 -30.99 -10.16 13.84
N ARG A 451 -29.82 -9.78 13.33
CA ARG A 451 -28.71 -10.69 13.06
C ARG A 451 -27.39 -10.16 13.56
N ALA A 452 -26.51 -11.07 13.92
CA ALA A 452 -25.11 -10.79 14.21
C ALA A 452 -24.23 -11.86 13.59
N ALA A 453 -23.07 -11.48 13.06
CA ALA A 453 -22.12 -12.40 12.45
C ALA A 453 -20.67 -12.01 12.75
N TYR A 454 -19.80 -13.01 12.76
CA TYR A 454 -18.35 -12.89 12.83
C TYR A 454 -17.74 -13.65 11.66
N ASN A 455 -16.74 -13.04 11.02
CA ASN A 455 -16.01 -13.60 9.89
C ASN A 455 -14.53 -13.53 10.20
N VAL A 456 -13.80 -14.60 9.89
CA VAL A 456 -12.35 -14.61 9.86
C VAL A 456 -11.90 -15.22 8.54
N ARG A 457 -10.94 -14.55 7.90
CA ARG A 457 -10.22 -15.05 6.73
C ARG A 457 -8.74 -15.03 7.08
N LYS A 458 -8.04 -16.08 6.72
CA LYS A 458 -6.62 -16.23 7.01
C LYS A 458 -5.88 -16.87 5.85
N ASP A 459 -4.72 -16.33 5.51
CA ASP A 459 -3.68 -17.00 4.76
C ASP A 459 -2.33 -16.93 5.53
N ASP A 460 -1.24 -17.31 4.88
CA ASP A 460 0.10 -17.37 5.49
C ASP A 460 0.69 -16.01 5.87
N SER A 461 0.17 -14.90 5.33
CA SER A 461 0.69 -13.55 5.57
C SER A 461 -0.38 -12.47 5.75
N PHE A 462 -1.64 -12.88 5.88
CA PHE A 462 -2.76 -11.96 6.02
C PHE A 462 -3.86 -12.59 6.86
N THR A 463 -4.36 -11.82 7.82
CA THR A 463 -5.56 -12.13 8.59
C THR A 463 -6.55 -10.99 8.48
N GLN A 464 -7.80 -11.31 8.13
CA GLN A 464 -8.92 -10.39 8.14
C GLN A 464 -9.99 -10.87 9.09
N GLN A 465 -10.50 -9.97 9.92
CA GLN A 465 -11.62 -10.24 10.80
C GLN A 465 -12.73 -9.22 10.59
N GLY A 466 -13.97 -9.62 10.79
CA GLY A 466 -15.12 -8.74 10.67
C GLY A 466 -16.26 -9.15 11.59
N VAL A 467 -16.88 -8.17 12.23
CA VAL A 467 -18.12 -8.33 13.01
C VAL A 467 -19.18 -7.46 12.37
N SER A 468 -20.39 -7.99 12.23
CA SER A 468 -21.54 -7.21 11.80
C SER A 468 -22.78 -7.48 12.63
N VAL A 469 -23.60 -6.44 12.75
CA VAL A 469 -24.94 -6.50 13.33
C VAL A 469 -25.90 -5.85 12.36
N GLY A 470 -27.01 -6.52 12.07
CA GLY A 470 -27.97 -6.05 11.10
C GLY A 470 -29.40 -6.37 11.45
N VAL A 471 -30.31 -5.73 10.74
CA VAL A 471 -31.75 -5.92 10.85
C VAL A 471 -32.30 -6.16 9.45
N SER A 472 -33.24 -7.09 9.34
CA SER A 472 -34.03 -7.31 8.13
C SER A 472 -35.51 -7.10 8.41
N LEU A 473 -36.22 -6.47 7.47
CA LEU A 473 -37.65 -6.17 7.56
C LEU A 473 -38.35 -6.56 6.25
N ASP A 474 -39.43 -7.33 6.37
CA ASP A 474 -40.29 -7.73 5.25
C ASP A 474 -41.45 -6.73 5.07
N PHE A 475 -41.77 -6.35 3.82
CA PHE A 475 -42.92 -5.49 3.47
C PHE A 475 -43.43 -5.65 2.03
#